data_AF-F9YU12-F1
#
_entry.id   AF-F9YU12-F1
#
_cell.length_a   1.000
_cell.length_b   1.000
_cell.length_c   1.000
_cell.angle_alpha   90.00
_cell.angle_beta   90.00
_cell.angle_gamma   90.00
#
_symmetry.space_group_name_H-M   'P 1'
#
loop_
_entity.id
_entity.type
_entity.pdbx_description
1 polymer ?
#
loop_
_entity_poly.entity_id
_entity_poly.type
_entity_poly.pdbx_seq_one_letter_code
_entity_poly.pdbx_strand_id
1 'polypeptide(L)' 'MFNKLISKKRWVVERTFGSQKRWFGVGQTRLKGLDKVHTQHILEAIAYNLKRSPKMEILPAF' A
#
# COMPACT_ATOMS: atom_id res chain seq x y z
N MET A 1 23.59 15.60 9.58
CA MET A 1 23.79 14.53 8.56
C MET A 1 22.90 13.31 8.82
N PHE A 2 22.87 12.79 10.05
CA PHE A 2 22.08 11.61 10.48
C PHE A 2 20.56 11.70 10.18
N ASN A 3 19.91 12.80 10.57
CA ASN A 3 18.46 12.98 10.38
C ASN A 3 18.03 12.96 8.90
N LYS A 4 18.92 13.36 7.97
CA LYS A 4 18.65 13.33 6.53
C LYS A 4 18.61 11.90 5.99
N LEU A 5 19.46 11.02 6.50
CA LEU A 5 19.48 9.60 6.13
C LEU A 5 18.21 8.88 6.63
N ILE A 6 17.80 9.17 7.87
CA ILE A 6 16.54 8.66 8.45
C ILE A 6 15.34 9.15 7.64
N SER A 7 15.31 10.44 7.31
CA SER A 7 14.21 11.05 6.56
C SER A 7 13.99 10.38 5.20
N LYS A 8 15.06 10.01 4.48
CA LYS A 8 14.95 9.30 3.20
C LYS A 8 14.27 7.94 3.34
N LYS A 9 14.60 7.17 4.38
CA LYS A 9 13.98 5.87 4.66
C LYS A 9 12.53 6.03 5.11
N ARG A 10 12.29 6.96 6.03
CA ARG A 10 10.94 7.28 6.54
C ARG A 10 9.99 7.67 5.42
N TRP A 11 10.45 8.49 4.49
CA TRP A 11 9.64 8.93 3.36
C TRP A 11 9.17 7.77 2.46
N VAL A 12 10.01 6.74 2.24
CA VAL A 12 9.60 5.57 1.45
C VAL A 12 8.47 4.83 2.17
N VAL A 13 8.60 4.63 3.48
CA VAL A 13 7.61 3.95 4.31
C VAL A 13 6.30 4.73 4.36
N GLU A 14 6.35 6.01 4.73
CA GLU A 14 5.17 6.87 4.88
C GLU A 14 4.43 7.06 3.55
N ARG A 15 5.16 7.26 2.45
CA ARG A 15 4.55 7.37 1.11
C ARG A 15 3.83 6.09 0.72
N THR A 16 4.41 4.91 0.97
CA THR A 16 3.81 3.63 0.63
C THR A 16 2.49 3.43 1.37
N PHE A 17 2.49 3.58 2.70
CA PHE A 17 1.26 3.43 3.49
C PHE A 17 0.23 4.52 3.22
N GLY A 18 0.67 5.77 3.01
CA GLY A 18 -0.22 6.86 2.62
C GLY A 18 -0.90 6.64 1.28
N SER A 19 -0.17 6.09 0.29
CA SER A 19 -0.75 5.74 -1.02
C SER A 19 -1.71 4.56 -0.93
N GLN A 20 -1.36 3.52 -0.17
CA GLN A 20 -2.22 2.37 0.08
C GLN A 20 -3.54 2.81 0.72
N LYS A 21 -3.48 3.62 1.78
CA LYS A 21 -4.67 4.19 2.41
C LYS A 21 -5.51 5.01 1.43
N ARG A 22 -4.88 5.86 0.60
CA ARG A 22 -5.58 6.71 -0.37
C ARG A 22 -6.23 5.93 -1.52
N TRP A 23 -5.61 4.86 -2.00
CA TRP A 23 -6.08 4.14 -3.20
C TRP A 23 -6.98 2.96 -2.88
N PHE A 24 -6.77 2.30 -1.74
CA PHE A 24 -7.42 1.05 -1.40
C PHE A 24 -8.14 1.08 -0.05
N GLY A 25 -8.09 2.19 0.69
CA GLY A 25 -8.77 2.29 1.99
C GLY A 25 -8.09 1.50 3.11
N VAL A 26 -6.82 1.14 2.94
CA VAL A 26 -6.04 0.38 3.94
C VAL A 26 -6.07 1.03 5.32
N GLY A 27 -6.20 0.21 6.36
CA GLY A 27 -6.28 0.63 7.77
C GLY A 27 -7.68 0.49 8.37
N GLN A 28 -8.67 0.08 7.57
CA GLN A 28 -9.98 -0.35 8.04
C GLN A 28 -10.33 -1.71 7.41
N THR A 29 -11.02 -2.56 8.15
CA THR A 29 -11.46 -3.87 7.66
C THR A 29 -12.84 -4.20 8.18
N ARG A 30 -13.63 -4.88 7.34
CA ARG A 30 -14.91 -5.48 7.72
C ARG A 30 -14.75 -6.96 8.09
N LEU A 31 -13.57 -7.54 7.83
CA LEU A 31 -13.29 -8.94 8.09
C LEU A 31 -13.05 -9.13 9.60
N LYS A 32 -13.56 -10.25 10.13
CA LYS A 32 -13.36 -10.65 11.53
C LYS A 32 -12.34 -11.79 11.58
N GLY A 33 -11.37 -11.67 12.49
CA GLY A 33 -10.29 -12.65 12.70
C GLY A 33 -8.98 -12.24 12.04
N LEU A 34 -7.86 -12.50 12.73
CA LEU A 34 -6.52 -12.05 12.32
C LEU A 34 -6.10 -12.63 10.97
N ASP A 35 -6.39 -13.90 10.69
CA ASP A 35 -5.97 -14.55 9.44
C ASP A 35 -6.60 -13.89 8.20
N LYS A 36 -7.88 -13.50 8.31
CA LYS A 36 -8.59 -12.82 7.23
C LYS A 36 -8.06 -11.40 7.00
N VAL A 37 -7.80 -10.68 8.09
CA VAL A 37 -7.24 -9.31 8.03
C VAL A 37 -5.80 -9.34 7.49
N HIS A 38 -5.00 -10.33 7.91
CA HIS A 38 -3.65 -10.53 7.39
C HIS A 38 -3.68 -10.77 5.88
N THR A 39 -4.56 -11.66 5.42
CA THR A 39 -4.75 -11.95 4.00
C THR A 39 -5.19 -10.70 3.23
N GLN A 40 -6.14 -9.92 3.75
CA GLN A 40 -6.55 -8.65 3.15
C GLN A 40 -5.36 -7.70 2.99
N HIS A 41 -4.55 -7.54 4.04
CA HIS A 41 -3.42 -6.62 4.02
C HIS A 41 -2.34 -7.05 3.00
N ILE A 42 -2.10 -8.37 2.85
CA ILE A 42 -1.21 -8.90 1.81
C ILE A 42 -1.74 -8.57 0.41
N LEU A 43 -3.04 -8.78 0.16
CA LEU A 43 -3.65 -8.47 -1.13
C LEU A 43 -3.58 -6.97 -1.46
N GLU A 44 -3.79 -6.09 -0.47
CA GLU A 44 -3.65 -4.64 -0.61
C GLU A 44 -2.20 -4.24 -0.96
N ALA A 45 -1.20 -4.90 -0.34
CA ALA A 45 0.21 -4.69 -0.66
C ALA A 45 0.57 -5.15 -2.09
N ILE A 46 0.03 -6.29 -2.54
CA ILE A 46 0.19 -6.77 -3.91
C ILE A 46 -0.46 -5.78 -4.90
N ALA A 47 -1.70 -5.37 -4.64
CA ALA A 47 -2.41 -4.39 -5.47
C ALA A 47 -1.66 -3.05 -5.57
N TYR A 48 -1.05 -2.60 -4.47
CA TYR A 48 -0.18 -1.42 -4.48
C TYR A 48 1.02 -1.59 -5.41
N ASN A 49 1.74 -2.71 -5.31
CA ASN A 49 2.90 -2.97 -6.15
C ASN A 49 2.53 -3.05 -7.63
N LEU A 50 1.40 -3.70 -7.94
CA LEU A 50 0.86 -3.81 -9.29
C LEU A 50 0.52 -2.41 -9.86
N LYS A 51 -0.25 -1.61 -9.13
CA LYS A 51 -0.64 -0.24 -9.56
C LYS A 51 0.55 0.69 -9.76
N ARG A 52 1.68 0.44 -9.09
CA ARG A 52 2.94 1.21 -9.25
C ARG A 52 3.82 0.68 -10.38
N SER A 53 3.50 -0.48 -10.96
CA SER A 53 4.26 -1.06 -12.05
C SER A 53 4.11 -0.23 -13.32
N PRO A 54 5.20 0.23 -13.95
CA PRO A 54 5.16 1.11 -15.12
C PRO A 54 4.56 0.46 -16.38
N LYS A 55 4.36 -0.86 -16.37
CA LYS A 55 3.80 -1.64 -17.49
C LYS A 55 2.37 -2.11 -17.26
N MET A 56 1.71 -1.66 -16.19
CA MET A 56 0.32 -2.03 -15.95
C MET A 56 -0.58 -1.11 -16.78
N GLU A 57 -1.12 -1.64 -17.87
CA GLU A 57 -2.21 -0.98 -18.59
C GLU A 57 -3.43 -0.98 -17.68
N ILE A 58 -3.87 0.20 -17.26
CA ILE A 58 -5.13 0.37 -16.56
C ILE A 58 -6.20 0.20 -17.64
N LEU A 59 -6.74 -1.02 -17.77
CA LEU A 59 -7.93 -1.23 -18.59
C LEU A 59 -9.02 -0.28 -18.06
N PRO A 60 -9.71 0.46 -18.94
CA PRO A 60 -10.80 1.34 -18.50
C PRO A 60 -11.80 0.50 -17.70
N ALA A 61 -12.19 1.00 -16.54
CA ALA A 61 -13.24 0.40 -15.75
C ALA A 61 -14.51 0.35 -16.62
N PHE A 62 -15.06 -0.85 -16.82
CA PHE A 62 -16.32 -1.08 -17.51
C PHE A 62 -17.47 -0.32 -16.86
#